data_AF-A0A1G0N327-F1
#
_entry.id   AF-A0A1G0N327-F1
#
_cell.length_a   1.000
_cell.length_b   1.000
_cell.length_c   1.000
_cell.angle_alpha   90.00
_cell.angle_beta   90.00
_cell.angle_gamma   90.00
#
_symmetry.space_group_name_H-M   'P 1'
#
loop_
_entity.id
_entity.type
_entity.pdbx_description
1 polymer ?
#
loop_
_entity_poly.entity_id
_entity_poly.type
_entity_poly.pdbx_seq_one_letter_code
_entity_poly.pdbx_strand_id
1 'polypeptide(L)'
;MLFPSLRKKRYHGILLDSPRDGDDRCRECGGVCCSSFAAVELSWDEYERLEALGAKRLQLSLYGPHKLEIDYGCEFLTEGRCSIYESRPDICRRFFCSDT
;
A
#
# COMPACT_ATOMS: atom_id res chain seq x y z
N MET A 1 32.68 -7.42 16.49
CA MET A 1 31.95 -6.96 15.29
C MET A 1 30.89 -5.97 15.76
N LEU A 2 31.13 -4.66 15.58
CA LEU A 2 30.13 -3.63 15.91
C LEU A 2 29.10 -3.60 14.78
N PHE A 3 27.88 -4.04 15.05
CA PHE A 3 26.76 -3.78 14.17
C PHE A 3 26.40 -2.29 14.32
N PRO A 4 26.50 -1.45 13.28
CA PRO A 4 25.95 -0.11 13.35
C PRO A 4 24.45 -0.28 13.60
N SER A 5 23.97 0.23 14.74
CA SER A 5 22.54 0.29 15.00
C SER A 5 21.94 1.17 13.90
N LEU A 6 21.41 0.54 12.85
CA LEU A 6 20.50 1.19 11.92
C LEU A 6 19.36 1.70 12.78
N ARG A 7 19.38 3.00 13.12
CA ARG A 7 18.23 3.68 13.70
C ARG A 7 17.09 3.43 12.71
N LYS A 8 16.22 2.47 13.02
CA LYS A 8 14.97 2.27 12.29
C LYS A 8 14.24 3.60 12.40
N LYS A 9 14.21 4.39 11.32
CA LYS A 9 13.28 5.50 11.20
C LYS A 9 11.90 4.91 11.46
N ARG A 10 11.22 5.43 12.48
CA ARG A 10 9.87 4.99 12.83
C ARG A 10 8.95 5.78 11.91
N TYR A 11 8.36 5.09 10.95
CA TYR A 11 7.30 5.66 10.14
C TYR A 11 5.98 5.43 10.86
N HIS A 12 5.25 6.53 11.09
CA HIS A 12 3.89 6.48 11.61
C HIS A 12 2.93 6.46 10.43
N GLY A 13 2.12 5.39 10.31
CA GLY A 13 1.05 5.31 9.34
C GLY A 13 -0.15 6.14 9.79
N ILE A 14 -0.59 7.06 8.94
CA ILE A 14 -1.74 7.93 9.17
C ILE A 14 -2.74 7.66 8.05
N LEU A 15 -3.99 7.37 8.41
CA LEU A 15 -5.08 7.29 7.44
C LEU A 15 -5.75 8.65 7.35
N LEU A 16 -5.64 9.31 6.19
CA LEU A 16 -6.24 10.62 5.94
C LEU A 16 -7.74 10.48 5.62
N ASP A 17 -8.50 11.53 5.91
CA ASP A 17 -9.92 11.62 5.53
C ASP A 17 -10.12 11.80 4.02
N SER A 18 -9.14 12.40 3.34
CA SER A 18 -9.15 12.63 1.89
C SER A 18 -7.93 12.00 1.20
N PRO A 19 -8.08 11.48 -0.04
CA PRO A 19 -6.96 10.96 -0.80
C PRO A 19 -5.92 12.06 -1.05
N ARG A 20 -4.64 11.69 -0.93
CA ARG A 20 -3.53 12.58 -1.23
C ARG A 20 -2.75 12.02 -2.41
N ASP A 21 -2.90 12.67 -3.54
CA ASP A 21 -2.13 12.39 -4.74
C ASP A 21 -0.75 13.09 -4.65
N GLY A 22 0.28 12.47 -5.25
CA GLY A 22 1.70 12.81 -5.16
C GLY A 22 2.59 11.57 -4.95
N ASP A 23 3.52 11.28 -5.87
CA ASP A 23 4.41 10.10 -5.82
C ASP A 23 5.70 10.37 -5.02
N ASP A 24 5.93 11.64 -4.65
CA ASP A 24 7.11 12.11 -3.92
C ASP A 24 7.33 11.32 -2.62
N ARG A 25 6.26 11.10 -1.85
CA ARG A 25 6.35 10.37 -0.58
C ARG A 25 6.54 8.87 -0.75
N CYS A 26 6.02 8.28 -1.82
CA CYS A 26 6.30 6.87 -2.13
C CYS A 26 7.80 6.67 -2.36
N ARG A 27 8.47 7.60 -3.06
CA ARG A 27 9.92 7.58 -3.27
C ARG A 27 10.71 7.81 -1.98
N GLU A 28 10.29 8.77 -1.15
CA GLU A 28 10.97 9.10 0.10
C GLU A 28 10.90 7.96 1.14
N CYS A 29 9.73 7.33 1.29
CA CYS A 29 9.55 6.24 2.26
C CYS A 29 9.95 4.86 1.70
N GLY A 30 10.27 4.76 0.41
CA GLY A 30 10.61 3.49 -0.26
C GLY A 30 9.48 2.47 -0.25
N GLY A 31 8.22 2.94 -0.26
CA GLY A 31 7.04 2.08 -0.23
C GLY A 31 6.73 1.41 1.12
N VAL A 32 7.29 1.90 2.23
CA VAL A 32 6.94 1.46 3.60
C VAL A 32 5.42 1.54 3.85
N CYS A 33 4.74 2.52 3.27
CA CYS A 33 3.28 2.63 3.35
C CYS A 33 2.56 1.42 2.72
N CYS A 34 3.06 0.96 1.58
CA CYS A 34 2.49 -0.16 0.83
C CYS A 34 2.71 -1.51 1.51
N SER A 35 3.73 -1.66 2.36
CA SER A 35 4.01 -2.90 3.11
C SER A 35 3.48 -2.88 4.55
N SER A 36 2.86 -1.78 4.98
CA SER A 36 2.33 -1.64 6.34
C SER A 36 0.95 -2.30 6.53
N PHE A 37 0.26 -2.61 5.44
CA PHE A 37 -1.04 -3.29 5.48
C PHE A 37 -0.85 -4.80 5.37
N ALA A 38 -1.62 -5.56 6.14
CA ALA A 38 -1.77 -7.00 5.93
C ALA A 38 -2.81 -7.30 4.83
N ALA A 39 -3.86 -6.49 4.77
CA ALA A 39 -4.88 -6.55 3.74
C ALA A 39 -5.50 -5.17 3.51
N VAL A 40 -5.97 -4.94 2.29
CA VAL A 40 -6.63 -3.72 1.86
C VAL A 40 -8.05 -4.07 1.43
N GLU A 41 -9.03 -3.39 2.00
CA GLU A 41 -10.44 -3.53 1.59
C GLU A 41 -10.68 -2.76 0.30
N LEU A 42 -11.43 -3.38 -0.61
CA LEU A 42 -11.66 -2.93 -1.97
C LEU A 42 -13.16 -2.84 -2.24
N SER A 43 -13.55 -1.82 -3.00
CA SER A 43 -14.83 -1.82 -3.71
C SER A 43 -14.81 -2.79 -4.89
N TRP A 44 -15.99 -3.07 -5.46
CA TRP A 44 -16.09 -3.90 -6.67
C TRP A 44 -15.27 -3.33 -7.84
N ASP A 45 -15.40 -2.02 -8.12
CA ASP A 45 -14.61 -1.35 -9.17
C ASP A 45 -13.10 -1.40 -8.94
N GLU A 46 -12.64 -1.41 -7.68
CA GLU A 46 -11.22 -1.55 -7.35
C GLU A 46 -10.75 -2.99 -7.53
N TYR A 47 -11.57 -3.96 -7.13
CA TYR A 47 -11.30 -5.36 -7.34
C TYR A 47 -11.12 -5.67 -8.83
N GLU A 48 -12.07 -5.28 -9.68
CA GLU A 48 -11.98 -5.53 -11.13
C GLU A 48 -10.76 -4.86 -11.76
N ARG A 49 -10.44 -3.63 -11.35
CA ARG A 49 -9.24 -2.93 -11.83
C ARG A 49 -7.95 -3.66 -11.44
N LEU A 50 -7.85 -4.11 -10.19
CA LEU A 50 -6.68 -4.86 -9.74
C LEU A 50 -6.58 -6.24 -10.39
N GLU A 51 -7.71 -6.90 -10.63
CA GLU A 51 -7.78 -8.17 -11.33
C GLU A 51 -7.29 -8.02 -12.77
N ALA A 52 -7.74 -6.98 -13.47
CA ALA A 52 -7.28 -6.64 -14.82
C ALA A 52 -5.79 -6.28 -14.88
N LEU A 53 -5.23 -5.75 -13.80
CA LEU A 53 -3.79 -5.48 -13.66
C LEU A 53 -2.97 -6.73 -13.29
N GLY A 54 -3.63 -7.87 -13.08
CA GLY A 54 -2.99 -9.15 -12.80
C GLY A 54 -2.66 -9.38 -11.33
N ALA A 55 -3.42 -8.76 -10.40
CA ALA A 55 -3.26 -9.00 -8.97
C ALA A 55 -3.45 -10.49 -8.64
N LYS A 56 -2.49 -11.07 -7.93
CA LYS A 56 -2.46 -12.51 -7.61
C LYS A 56 -3.13 -12.82 -6.28
N ARG A 57 -3.24 -11.84 -5.39
CA ARG A 57 -3.70 -12.01 -4.01
C ARG A 57 -5.06 -11.36 -3.73
N LEU A 58 -5.92 -11.37 -4.74
CA LEU A 58 -7.28 -10.88 -4.60
C LEU A 58 -8.18 -11.94 -3.95
N GLN A 59 -8.89 -11.51 -2.92
CA GLN A 59 -9.87 -12.30 -2.19
C GLN A 59 -11.25 -11.75 -2.48
N LEU A 60 -12.04 -12.55 -3.19
CA LEU A 60 -13.45 -12.25 -3.45
C LEU A 60 -14.30 -12.68 -2.26
N SER A 61 -15.00 -11.73 -1.64
CA SER A 61 -15.98 -12.03 -0.59
C SER A 61 -17.40 -11.95 -1.14
N LEU A 62 -18.25 -12.93 -0.81
CA LEU A 62 -19.67 -12.97 -1.22
C LEU A 62 -20.60 -12.18 -0.29
N TYR A 63 -20.17 -11.94 0.96
CA TYR A 63 -20.99 -11.35 2.02
C TYR A 63 -20.31 -10.17 2.72
N GLY A 64 -19.16 -9.71 2.20
CA GLY A 64 -18.37 -8.66 2.81
C GLY A 64 -17.48 -7.95 1.79
N PRO A 65 -16.59 -7.05 2.26
CA PRO A 65 -15.69 -6.33 1.37
C PRO A 65 -14.69 -7.27 0.71
N HIS A 66 -14.42 -7.02 -0.58
CA HIS A 66 -13.33 -7.67 -1.30
C HIS A 66 -11.99 -7.19 -0.75
N LYS A 67 -10.95 -8.02 -0.84
CA LYS A 67 -9.67 -7.67 -0.24
C LYS A 67 -8.51 -7.98 -1.16
N LEU A 68 -7.49 -7.13 -1.12
CA LEU A 68 -6.14 -7.45 -1.61
C LEU A 68 -5.29 -7.84 -0.41
N GLU A 69 -4.76 -9.07 -0.39
CA GLU A 69 -3.83 -9.49 0.65
C GLU A 69 -2.41 -9.01 0.35
N ILE A 70 -1.81 -8.36 1.34
CA ILE A 70 -0.50 -7.71 1.29
C ILE A 70 0.41 -8.40 2.32
N ASP A 71 0.43 -9.73 2.32
CA ASP A 71 1.25 -10.49 3.28
C ASP A 71 2.75 -10.32 2.96
N TYR A 72 3.49 -9.67 3.88
CA TYR A 72 4.90 -9.28 3.78
C TYR A 72 5.29 -8.33 2.63
N GLY A 73 4.32 -7.68 1.99
CA GLY A 73 4.57 -6.67 0.97
C GLY A 73 3.54 -6.68 -0.16
N CYS A 74 3.32 -5.51 -0.74
CA CYS A 74 2.41 -5.36 -1.87
C CYS A 74 3.07 -5.90 -3.14
N GLU A 75 2.36 -6.74 -3.89
CA GLU A 75 2.85 -7.31 -5.15
C GLU A 75 3.14 -6.24 -6.22
N PHE A 76 2.50 -5.08 -6.10
CA PHE A 76 2.73 -3.93 -6.97
C PHE A 76 3.83 -2.99 -6.46
N LEU A 77 4.51 -3.31 -5.37
CA LEU A 77 5.65 -2.52 -4.89
C LEU A 77 6.90 -2.95 -5.65
N THR A 78 7.38 -2.10 -6.56
CA THR A 78 8.58 -2.33 -7.38
C THR A 78 9.56 -1.19 -7.16
N GLU A 79 10.81 -1.50 -6.80
CA GLU A 79 11.88 -0.50 -6.58
C GLU A 79 11.51 0.63 -5.61
N GLY A 80 10.73 0.32 -4.57
CA GLY A 80 10.27 1.31 -3.59
C GLY A 80 9.15 2.22 -4.09
N ARG A 81 8.52 1.91 -5.23
CA ARG A 81 7.38 2.63 -5.79
C ARG A 81 6.22 1.68 -6.11
N CYS A 82 4.99 2.17 -5.96
CA CYS A 82 3.82 1.45 -6.45
C CYS A 82 3.76 1.51 -7.99
N SER A 83 3.81 0.36 -8.66
CA SER A 83 3.75 0.24 -10.12
C SER A 83 2.38 0.64 -10.69
N ILE A 84 1.31 0.45 -9.92
CA ILE A 84 -0.07 0.79 -10.28
C ILE A 84 -0.51 2.14 -9.71
N TYR A 85 0.41 3.10 -9.59
CA TYR A 85 0.19 4.36 -8.87
C TYR A 85 -1.15 5.07 -9.20
N GLU A 86 -1.50 5.16 -10.49
CA GLU A 86 -2.74 5.78 -10.98
C GLU A 86 -4.00 4.96 -10.64
N SER A 87 -3.86 3.65 -10.51
CA SER A 87 -4.94 2.68 -10.25
C SER A 87 -4.98 2.25 -8.79
N ARG A 88 -4.28 2.95 -7.89
CA ARG A 88 -4.28 2.64 -6.45
C ARG A 88 -5.71 2.67 -5.89
N PRO A 89 -6.06 1.71 -5.02
CA PRO A 89 -7.28 1.77 -4.22
C PRO A 89 -7.35 3.03 -3.34
N ASP A 90 -8.54 3.45 -2.97
CA ASP A 90 -8.81 4.64 -2.16
C ASP A 90 -8.04 4.60 -0.84
N ILE A 91 -8.04 3.45 -0.15
CA ILE A 91 -7.29 3.30 1.10
C ILE A 91 -5.78 3.53 0.90
N CYS A 92 -5.23 3.10 -0.24
CA CYS A 92 -3.82 3.30 -0.59
C CYS A 92 -3.51 4.76 -0.97
N ARG A 93 -4.51 5.55 -1.38
CA ARG A 93 -4.39 6.99 -1.65
C ARG A 93 -4.51 7.83 -0.37
N ARG A 94 -5.27 7.33 0.61
CA ARG A 94 -5.48 7.98 1.90
C ARG A 94 -4.40 7.66 2.91
N PHE A 95 -3.75 6.51 2.77
CA PHE A 95 -2.70 6.10 3.69
C PHE A 95 -1.39 6.83 3.43
N PHE A 96 -0.88 7.43 4.49
CA PHE A 96 0.28 8.31 4.45
C PHE A 96 1.28 7.90 5.54
N CYS A 97 2.57 7.88 5.21
CA CYS A 97 3.64 7.67 6.21
C CYS A 97 4.24 9.02 6.64
N SER A 98 4.32 9.24 7.95
CA SER A 98 5.00 10.40 8.56
C SER A 98 6.27 9.96 9.29
N ASP A 99 7.37 10.69 9.10
CA ASP A 99 8.69 10.51 9.75
C ASP A 99 8.82 11.24 11.11
N THR A 100 7.72 11.77 11.66
CA THR A 100 7.71 12.55 12.92
C THR A 100 8.22 11.77 14.12
#